data_AF-A0A382TRB1-F1
#
_entry.id   AF-A0A382TRB1-F1
#
_cell.length_a   1.000
_cell.length_b   1.000
_cell.length_c   1.000
_cell.angle_alpha   90.00
_cell.angle_beta   90.00
_cell.angle_gamma   90.00
#
_symmetry.space_group_name_H-M   'P 1'
#
loop_
_entity.id
_entity.type
_entity.pdbx_description
1 polymer ?
#
loop_
_entity_poly.entity_id
_entity_poly.type
_entity_poly.pdbx_seq_one_letter_code
_entity_poly.pdbx_strand_id
1 'polypeptide(L)' 'AQTSILGELHHALKANLISPETTFNDLGNIILKPDLGRKNKDDVTICDLTGTGVQDTAIARHAFDLAVKNNLGMKLD' A
#
# COMPACT_ATOMS: atom_id res chain seq x y z
N ALA A 1 1.37 0.89 -12.08
CA ALA A 1 1.53 0.49 -10.66
C ALA A 1 1.42 -1.02 -10.56
N GLN A 2 1.83 -1.69 -9.47
CA GLN A 2 1.67 -3.15 -9.38
C GLN A 2 0.20 -3.59 -9.51
N THR A 3 -0.74 -2.76 -9.08
CA THR A 3 -2.18 -2.97 -9.22
C THR A 3 -2.65 -3.19 -10.66
N SER A 4 -2.00 -2.60 -11.66
CA SER A 4 -2.35 -2.83 -13.08
C SER A 4 -1.96 -4.22 -13.59
N ILE A 5 -1.16 -4.96 -12.82
CA ILE A 5 -0.64 -6.29 -13.18
C ILE A 5 -1.24 -7.37 -12.25
N LEU A 6 -1.25 -7.12 -10.94
CA LEU A 6 -1.57 -8.10 -9.90
C LEU A 6 -2.76 -7.72 -9.02
N GLY A 7 -3.26 -6.48 -9.12
CA GLY A 7 -4.38 -6.00 -8.32
C GLY A 7 -5.70 -6.03 -9.07
N GLU A 8 -6.76 -5.56 -8.41
CA GLU A 8 -8.11 -5.53 -8.98
C GLU A 8 -8.22 -4.62 -10.21
N LEU A 9 -7.39 -3.56 -10.29
CA LEU A 9 -7.31 -2.66 -11.44
C LEU A 9 -7.02 -3.42 -12.75
N HIS A 10 -6.25 -4.52 -12.69
CA HIS A 10 -5.94 -5.34 -13.87
C HIS A 10 -7.22 -5.82 -14.58
N HIS A 11 -8.25 -6.22 -13.83
CA HIS A 11 -9.52 -6.67 -14.40
C HIS A 11 -10.24 -5.57 -15.17
N ALA A 12 -10.29 -4.35 -14.61
CA ALA A 12 -10.94 -3.20 -15.24
C ALA A 12 -10.21 -2.75 -16.51
N LEU A 13 -8.87 -2.77 -16.51
CA LEU A 13 -8.06 -2.48 -17.69
C LEU A 13 -8.29 -3.51 -18.80
N LYS A 14 -8.27 -4.81 -18.46
CA LYS A 14 -8.50 -5.91 -19.41
C LYS A 14 -9.90 -5.85 -20.03
N ALA A 15 -10.89 -5.40 -19.27
CA ALA A 15 -12.26 -5.20 -19.73
C ALA A 15 -12.48 -3.88 -20.50
N ASN A 16 -11.43 -3.07 -20.70
CA ASN A 16 -11.49 -1.72 -21.30
C ASN A 16 -12.46 -0.76 -20.57
N LEU A 17 -12.72 -0.99 -19.28
CA LEU A 17 -13.57 -0.12 -18.46
C LEU A 17 -12.82 1.11 -17.94
N ILE A 18 -11.49 1.01 -17.85
CA ILE A 18 -10.59 2.09 -17.44
C ILE A 18 -9.49 2.21 -18.49
N SER A 19 -9.14 3.45 -18.86
CA SER A 19 -8.03 3.70 -19.78
C SER A 19 -6.69 3.35 -19.12
N PRO A 20 -5.76 2.68 -19.82
CA PRO A 20 -4.40 2.44 -19.33
C PRO A 20 -3.62 3.72 -18.98
N GLU A 21 -3.99 4.85 -19.57
CA GLU A 21 -3.37 6.15 -19.29
C GLU A 21 -3.91 6.81 -18.00
N THR A 22 -4.95 6.23 -17.39
CA THR A 22 -5.53 6.75 -16.15
C THR A 22 -4.54 6.59 -15.01
N THR A 23 -4.17 7.69 -14.37
CA THR A 23 -3.28 7.69 -13.22
C THR A 23 -4.08 7.82 -11.93
N PHE A 24 -3.84 6.91 -10.98
CA PHE A 24 -4.41 6.96 -9.64
C PHE A 24 -3.34 7.37 -8.63
N ASN A 25 -3.73 8.11 -7.59
CA ASN A 25 -2.84 8.46 -6.50
C ASN A 25 -2.42 7.20 -5.74
N ASP A 26 -1.12 7.02 -5.51
CA ASP A 26 -0.59 5.97 -4.65
C ASP A 26 -0.68 6.38 -3.17
N LEU A 27 -0.71 5.38 -2.30
CA LEU A 27 -0.87 5.60 -0.86
C LEU A 27 0.27 6.45 -0.26
N GLY A 28 1.50 6.30 -0.78
CA GLY A 28 2.66 7.10 -0.37
C GLY A 28 2.45 8.59 -0.60
N ASN A 29 1.99 8.98 -1.80
CA ASN A 29 1.69 10.39 -2.09
C ASN A 29 0.52 10.91 -1.26
N ILE A 30 -0.50 10.11 -0.98
CA ILE A 30 -1.61 10.51 -0.10
C ILE A 30 -1.10 10.74 1.34
N ILE A 31 -0.21 9.89 1.85
CA ILE A 31 0.39 10.10 3.19
C ILE A 31 1.17 11.43 3.23
N LEU A 32 1.92 11.75 2.18
CA LEU A 32 2.68 13.00 2.08
C LEU A 32 1.81 14.23 1.83
N LYS A 33 0.69 14.07 1.14
CA LYS A 33 -0.27 15.13 0.77
C LYS A 33 -1.70 14.60 0.96
N PRO A 34 -2.24 14.66 2.19
CA PRO A 34 -3.56 14.09 2.51
C PRO A 34 -4.70 14.62 1.66
N ASP A 35 -4.58 15.85 1.17
CA ASP A 35 -5.54 16.47 0.26
C ASP A 35 -5.68 15.72 -1.07
N LEU A 36 -4.76 14.83 -1.47
CA LEU A 36 -4.92 13.98 -2.65
C LEU A 36 -5.96 12.85 -2.45
N GLY A 37 -6.35 12.59 -1.20
CA GLY A 37 -7.33 11.57 -0.84
C GLY A 37 -8.78 12.07 -0.89
N ARG A 38 -9.59 11.53 0.02
CA ARG A 38 -11.02 11.83 0.19
C ARG A 38 -11.25 13.33 0.36
N LYS A 39 -12.25 13.88 -0.37
CA LYS A 39 -12.58 15.31 -0.34
C LYS A 39 -13.78 15.63 0.53
N ASN A 40 -14.76 14.72 0.58
CA ASN A 40 -15.97 14.93 1.36
C ASN A 40 -16.56 13.59 1.86
N LYS A 41 -17.63 13.70 2.65
CA LYS A 41 -18.30 12.55 3.29
C LYS A 41 -19.08 11.66 2.30
N ASP A 42 -19.46 12.19 1.14
CA ASP A 42 -20.28 11.51 0.14
C ASP A 42 -19.41 10.74 -0.88
N ASP A 43 -18.10 11.00 -0.91
CA ASP A 43 -17.15 10.26 -1.75
C ASP A 43 -17.12 8.77 -1.41
N VAL A 44 -17.05 7.91 -2.43
CA VAL A 44 -16.68 6.50 -2.28
C VAL A 44 -15.23 6.35 -2.70
N THR A 45 -14.39 5.84 -1.80
CA THR A 45 -12.95 5.66 -2.04
C THR A 45 -12.62 4.17 -2.07
N ILE A 46 -11.96 3.72 -3.14
CA ILE A 46 -11.47 2.36 -3.29
C ILE A 46 -9.95 2.41 -3.14
N CYS A 47 -9.40 1.48 -2.36
CA CYS A 47 -7.97 1.31 -2.21
C CYS A 47 -7.60 -0.10 -2.72
N ASP A 48 -6.92 -0.16 -3.86
CA ASP A 48 -6.38 -1.39 -4.42
C ASP A 48 -4.90 -1.51 -4.00
N LEU A 49 -4.58 -2.52 -3.18
CA LEU A 49 -3.24 -2.74 -2.63
C LEU A 49 -2.81 -4.16 -2.95
N THR A 50 -1.69 -4.30 -3.65
CA THR A 50 -1.13 -5.62 -4.00
C THR A 50 -0.18 -6.20 -2.94
N GLY A 51 0.05 -5.46 -1.84
CA GLY A 51 1.09 -5.76 -0.85
C GLY A 51 2.50 -5.55 -1.43
N THR A 52 3.39 -4.95 -0.67
CA THR A 52 4.79 -4.77 -1.10
C THR A 52 5.73 -5.31 -0.03
N GLY A 53 6.74 -6.10 -0.41
CA GLY A 53 7.68 -6.67 0.58
C GLY A 53 8.42 -5.63 1.42
N VAL A 54 8.47 -4.38 0.97
CA VAL A 54 9.00 -3.26 1.75
C VAL A 54 8.15 -2.96 2.99
N GLN A 55 6.82 -3.13 2.93
CA GLN A 55 5.93 -2.93 4.07
C GLN A 55 6.20 -3.98 5.16
N ASP A 56 6.30 -5.25 4.77
CA ASP A 56 6.63 -6.34 5.69
C ASP A 56 8.00 -6.14 6.32
N THR A 57 8.98 -5.69 5.53
CA THR A 57 10.34 -5.40 6.00
C THR A 57 10.35 -4.25 7.01
N ALA A 58 9.60 -3.18 6.76
CA ALA A 58 9.50 -2.05 7.68
C ALA A 58 8.86 -2.46 9.01
N ILE A 59 7.80 -3.28 8.97
CA ILE A 59 7.14 -3.83 10.17
C ILE A 59 8.11 -4.75 10.92
N ALA A 60 8.77 -5.67 10.23
CA ALA A 60 9.71 -6.61 10.83
C ALA A 60 10.88 -5.88 11.51
N ARG A 61 11.43 -4.85 10.86
CA ARG A 61 12.49 -4.01 11.43
C ARG A 61 12.03 -3.30 12.70
N HIS A 62 10.84 -2.68 12.67
CA HIS A 62 10.29 -1.99 13.82
C HIS A 62 10.01 -2.96 14.99
N ALA A 63 9.42 -4.12 14.70
CA ALA A 63 9.16 -5.16 15.69
C ALA A 63 10.47 -5.71 16.29
N PHE A 64 11.50 -5.89 15.46
CA PHE A 64 12.83 -6.31 15.91
C PHE A 64 13.45 -5.27 16.86
N ASP A 65 13.42 -3.99 16.50
CA ASP A 65 13.95 -2.91 17.35
C ASP A 65 13.24 -2.86 18.71
N LEU A 66 11.92 -3.07 18.72
CA LEU A 66 11.13 -3.19 19.95
C LEU A 66 11.51 -4.44 20.75
N ALA A 67 11.71 -5.59 20.10
CA ALA A 67 12.10 -6.82 20.78
C ALA A 67 13.47 -6.66 21.47
N VAL A 68 14.45 -6.10 20.77
CA VAL A 68 15.79 -5.81 21.32
C VAL A 68 15.68 -4.86 22.52
N LYS A 69 14.93 -3.75 22.39
CA LYS A 69 14.74 -2.78 23.47
C LYS A 69 14.13 -3.39 24.74
N ASN A 70 13.28 -4.40 24.57
CA ASN A 70 12.57 -5.05 25.68
C ASN A 70 13.21 -6.38 26.12
N ASN A 71 14.41 -6.72 25.63
CA ASN A 71 15.08 -8.00 25.90
C ASN A 71 14.21 -9.24 25.58
N LEU A 72 13.48 -9.19 24.47
CA LEU A 72 12.62 -10.28 23.99
C LEU A 72 13.31 -11.04 22.84
N GLY A 73 13.07 -12.35 22.77
CA GLY A 73 13.53 -13.21 21.67
C GLY A 73 14.66 -14.18 22.06
N MET A 74 15.18 -14.90 21.07
CA MET A 74 16.27 -15.87 21.21
C MET A 74 17.31 -15.61 20.13
N LYS A 75 18.59 -15.64 20.50
CA LYS A 75 19.69 -15.66 19.54
C LYS A 75 19.95 -17.10 19.12
N LEU A 76 19.98 -17.33 17.82
CA LEU A 76 20.39 -18.60 17.23
C LEU A 76 21.85 -18.48 16.79
N ASP A 77 22.63 -19.53 16.99
CA ASP A 77 24.04 -19.64 16.56
C ASP A 77 24.15 -20.04 15.08
#